data_AF-A0A936WV24-F1
#
_entry.id   AF-A0A936WV24-F1
#
_cell.length_a   1.000
_cell.length_b   1.000
_cell.length_c   1.000
_cell.angle_alpha   90.00
_cell.angle_beta   90.00
_cell.angle_gamma   90.00
#
_symmetry.space_group_name_H-M   'P 1'
#
loop_
_entity.id
_entity.type
_entity.pdbx_description
1 polymer ?
#
loop_
_entity_poly.entity_id
_entity_poly.type
_entity_poly.pdbx_seq_one_letter_code
_entity_poly.pdbx_strand_id
1 'polypeptide(L)'
;MILNENISPTILARCNIQYRMHPDINEVIKQFYLDDGGLEAAEELKQGSNENYDSGDPQKPDNVFSRHHGLFLKGFLNHDIHTIWVNVDGIEKREGTSLVNDAEIEAVQNIIKLLKHAEGFSEFQDHWNYIKDDFKRWQEQEIGVITFYGEQKKKLKAKLTGTGVRLKINSVDKFQGMERNIIIVSAVRSDKQLISKNDYNSKKEKLNISMLQDLGGEVVATNNEIGFAKLPQRLNVALSRAKRLLIVVGNKTFFEQFTDNKGKPLYKNAIDVIERKGKIIEANQLSTLL
;
A
#
# COMPACT_ATOMS: atom_id res chain seq x y z
N MET A 1 -10.79 14.01 4.45
CA MET A 1 -11.55 14.98 5.27
C MET A 1 -13.01 14.75 4.89
N ILE A 2 -13.93 14.53 5.83
CA ILE A 2 -15.35 14.34 5.48
C ILE A 2 -15.96 15.74 5.45
N LEU A 3 -16.25 16.25 4.26
CA LEU A 3 -17.02 17.48 4.09
C LEU A 3 -18.49 17.15 4.38
N ASN A 4 -19.07 17.83 5.36
CA ASN A 4 -20.53 17.87 5.50
C ASN A 4 -21.02 18.87 4.45
N GLU A 5 -21.76 18.37 3.46
CA GLU A 5 -22.26 19.14 2.31
C GLU A 5 -23.17 20.30 2.71
N ASN A 6 -23.66 20.31 3.96
CA ASN A 6 -24.53 21.36 4.50
C ASN A 6 -23.77 22.49 5.23
N ILE A 7 -22.43 22.46 5.25
CA ILE A 7 -21.63 23.51 5.88
C ILE A 7 -21.50 24.70 4.92
N SER A 8 -21.82 25.91 5.40
CA SER A 8 -21.66 27.13 4.61
C SER A 8 -20.21 27.27 4.11
N PRO A 9 -20.00 27.60 2.83
CA PRO A 9 -18.66 27.90 2.29
C PRO A 9 -17.94 29.02 3.06
N THR A 10 -18.69 29.91 3.72
CA THR A 10 -18.14 31.05 4.48
C THR A 10 -17.41 30.65 5.77
N ILE A 11 -17.64 29.44 6.30
CA ILE A 11 -16.96 28.91 7.48
C ILE A 11 -16.05 27.73 7.14
N LEU A 12 -15.95 27.39 5.86
CA LEU A 12 -15.13 26.28 5.40
C LEU A 12 -13.67 26.71 5.25
N ALA A 13 -12.83 26.30 6.18
CA ALA A 13 -11.38 26.36 6.02
C ALA A 13 -10.85 25.03 5.47
N ARG A 14 -9.90 25.09 4.53
CA ARG A 14 -9.27 23.91 3.94
C ARG A 14 -7.76 23.97 4.16
N CYS A 15 -7.16 22.84 4.53
CA CYS A 15 -5.71 22.68 4.63
C CYS A 15 -5.23 21.89 3.41
N ASN A 16 -4.70 22.60 2.42
CA ASN A 16 -4.32 22.03 1.12
C ASN A 16 -2.80 21.80 1.01
N ILE A 17 -2.05 22.08 2.08
CA ILE A 17 -0.60 21.88 2.18
C ILE A 17 -0.34 20.73 3.16
N GLN A 18 0.45 19.74 2.72
CA GLN A 18 0.85 18.60 3.54
C GLN A 18 2.36 18.62 3.84
N TYR A 19 2.72 18.16 5.05
CA TYR A 19 4.09 18.14 5.57
C TYR A 19 4.58 16.71 5.89
N ARG A 20 3.80 15.68 5.56
CA ARG A 20 4.08 14.29 5.95
C ARG A 20 4.84 13.51 4.90
N MET A 21 4.35 13.50 3.67
CA MET A 21 4.69 12.50 2.67
C MET A 21 5.73 13.07 1.70
N HIS A 22 6.61 12.21 1.19
CA HIS A 22 7.45 12.54 0.05
C HIS A 22 6.61 13.14 -1.10
N PRO A 23 7.09 14.17 -1.84
CA PRO A 23 6.35 14.77 -2.95
C PRO A 23 5.81 13.76 -3.98
N ASP A 24 6.55 12.70 -4.29
CA ASP A 24 6.05 11.68 -5.23
C ASP A 24 4.91 10.82 -4.67
N ILE A 25 4.92 10.55 -3.36
CA ILE A 25 3.79 9.90 -2.69
C ILE A 25 2.58 10.85 -2.70
N ASN A 26 2.80 12.16 -2.47
CA ASN A 26 1.74 13.17 -2.56
C ASN A 26 1.07 13.18 -3.94
N GLU A 27 1.84 13.08 -5.02
CA GLU A 27 1.32 13.05 -6.39
C GLU A 27 0.39 11.85 -6.66
N VAL A 28 0.68 10.67 -6.08
CA VAL A 28 -0.20 9.48 -6.17
C VAL A 28 -1.57 9.74 -5.53
N ILE A 29 -1.59 10.50 -4.44
CA ILE A 29 -2.75 10.73 -3.57
C ILE A 29 -3.56 11.96 -4.00
N LYS A 30 -2.92 12.93 -4.67
CA LYS A 30 -3.50 14.23 -5.06
C LYS A 30 -4.86 14.10 -5.76
N GLN A 31 -5.07 13.03 -6.53
CA GLN A 31 -6.32 12.74 -7.22
C GLN A 31 -7.56 12.73 -6.29
N PHE A 32 -7.39 12.34 -5.02
CA PHE A 32 -8.49 12.24 -4.05
C PHE A 32 -8.94 13.59 -3.50
N TYR A 33 -8.20 14.66 -3.79
CA TYR A 33 -8.42 15.99 -3.25
C TYR A 33 -8.74 17.03 -4.33
N LEU A 34 -8.86 16.63 -5.60
CA LEU A 34 -9.13 17.57 -6.72
C LEU A 34 -10.42 18.37 -6.48
N ASP A 35 -11.49 17.71 -6.04
CA ASP A 35 -12.77 18.36 -5.73
C ASP A 35 -12.68 19.21 -4.42
N ASP A 36 -11.67 18.92 -3.60
CA ASP A 36 -11.39 19.58 -2.32
C ASP A 36 -10.37 20.73 -2.44
N GLY A 37 -10.07 21.18 -3.67
CA GLY A 37 -9.15 22.29 -3.93
C GLY A 37 -7.68 21.88 -4.01
N GLY A 38 -7.40 20.58 -4.09
CA GLY A 38 -6.08 20.00 -4.26
C GLY A 38 -5.34 19.69 -2.97
N LEU A 39 -4.20 19.01 -3.13
CA LEU A 39 -3.25 18.71 -2.06
C LEU A 39 -1.83 18.89 -2.62
N GLU A 40 -1.08 19.80 -2.00
CA GLU A 40 0.29 20.13 -2.38
C GLU A 40 1.25 19.77 -1.25
N ALA A 41 2.43 19.26 -1.60
CA ALA A 41 3.53 19.20 -0.66
C ALA A 41 3.99 20.62 -0.31
N ALA A 42 4.32 20.83 0.96
CA ALA A 42 4.94 22.05 1.43
C ALA A 42 6.24 22.34 0.69
N GLU A 43 6.61 23.61 0.56
CA GLU A 43 7.79 24.03 -0.21
C GLU A 43 9.08 23.49 0.42
N GLU A 44 9.13 23.42 1.75
CA GLU A 44 10.23 22.83 2.52
C GLU A 44 10.38 21.33 2.24
N LEU A 45 9.28 20.61 1.99
CA LEU A 45 9.36 19.22 1.53
C LEU A 45 9.86 19.15 0.09
N LYS A 46 9.39 20.04 -0.80
CA LYS A 46 9.81 20.04 -2.21
C LYS A 46 11.31 20.28 -2.35
N GLN A 47 11.86 21.17 -1.53
CA GLN A 47 13.29 21.49 -1.52
C GLN A 47 14.10 20.43 -0.74
N GLY A 48 13.62 20.05 0.45
CA GLY A 48 14.38 19.26 1.40
C GLY A 48 14.17 17.74 1.35
N SER A 49 13.19 17.24 0.59
CA SER A 49 12.82 15.81 0.63
C SER A 49 13.95 14.87 0.20
N ASN A 50 14.73 15.30 -0.79
CA ASN A 50 15.84 14.56 -1.40
C ASN A 50 17.24 15.03 -0.95
N GLU A 51 17.31 16.02 -0.05
CA GLU A 51 18.60 16.46 0.48
C GLU A 51 19.31 15.34 1.26
N ASN A 52 20.64 15.30 1.15
CA ASN A 52 21.58 14.32 1.72
C ASN A 52 21.76 13.00 0.95
N TYR A 53 21.56 13.02 -0.37
CA TYR A 53 21.82 11.87 -1.27
C TYR A 53 23.26 11.31 -1.15
N ASP A 54 24.26 12.19 -0.99
CA ASP A 54 25.68 11.80 -0.98
C ASP A 54 26.22 11.37 0.39
N SER A 55 25.52 11.65 1.49
CA SER A 55 26.05 11.38 2.84
C SER A 55 25.53 10.10 3.48
N GLY A 56 24.59 9.39 2.85
CA GLY A 56 24.00 8.14 3.39
C GLY A 56 23.27 8.33 4.73
N ASP A 57 23.02 9.58 5.13
CA ASP A 57 22.39 9.94 6.41
C ASP A 57 20.88 10.11 6.17
N PRO A 58 20.03 9.17 6.64
CA PRO A 58 18.59 9.21 6.39
C PRO A 58 17.86 10.37 7.10
N GLN A 59 18.57 11.17 7.91
CA GLN A 59 18.16 12.46 8.44
C GLN A 59 19.31 13.08 9.23
N LYS A 60 19.90 14.16 8.74
CA LYS A 60 20.57 15.05 9.67
C LYS A 60 19.52 15.64 10.64
N PRO A 61 19.84 15.87 11.93
CA PRO A 61 18.93 16.46 12.91
C PRO A 61 18.41 17.86 12.52
N ASP A 62 19.06 18.53 11.58
CA ASP A 62 18.73 19.87 11.10
C ASP A 62 17.65 19.89 9.99
N ASN A 63 17.46 18.80 9.24
CA ASN A 63 16.44 18.71 8.19
C ASN A 63 15.31 17.72 8.55
N VAL A 64 14.32 18.24 9.27
CA VAL A 64 13.07 17.52 9.61
C VAL A 64 12.16 17.24 8.39
N PHE A 65 12.42 17.89 7.25
CA PHE A 65 11.66 17.77 6.01
C PHE A 65 12.22 16.69 5.07
N SER A 66 13.40 16.14 5.33
CA SER A 66 13.93 15.02 4.55
C SER A 66 12.95 13.85 4.54
N ARG A 67 12.69 13.29 3.36
CA ARG A 67 11.89 12.08 3.13
C ARG A 67 12.68 10.97 2.45
N HIS A 68 13.98 11.17 2.27
CA HIS A 68 14.94 10.18 1.82
C HIS A 68 14.94 8.92 2.71
N HIS A 69 14.89 7.73 2.10
CA HIS A 69 14.85 6.48 2.88
C HIS A 69 16.22 5.81 3.05
N GLY A 70 17.26 6.23 2.32
CA GLY A 70 18.60 5.64 2.42
C GLY A 70 18.74 4.22 1.86
N LEU A 71 17.63 3.54 1.59
CA LEU A 71 17.63 2.18 1.05
C LEU A 71 18.08 2.11 -0.42
N PHE A 72 18.98 1.18 -0.73
CA PHE A 72 19.37 0.82 -2.08
C PHE A 72 19.40 -0.71 -2.27
N LEU A 73 18.80 -1.19 -3.35
CA LEU A 73 18.84 -2.58 -3.76
C LEU A 73 18.74 -2.66 -5.29
N LYS A 74 19.84 -3.03 -5.94
CA LYS A 74 19.94 -3.11 -7.40
C LYS A 74 18.77 -3.91 -8.00
N GLY A 75 18.10 -3.32 -8.98
CA GLY A 75 16.97 -3.96 -9.66
C GLY A 75 15.64 -3.87 -8.91
N PHE A 76 15.62 -3.48 -7.63
CA PHE A 76 14.39 -3.25 -6.86
C PHE A 76 14.17 -1.76 -6.56
N LEU A 77 15.04 -1.14 -5.77
CA LEU A 77 14.86 0.17 -5.15
C LEU A 77 16.17 0.97 -5.23
N ASN A 78 16.10 2.25 -5.56
CA ASN A 78 17.19 3.20 -5.35
C ASN A 78 16.67 4.36 -4.50
N HIS A 79 17.54 5.29 -4.14
CA HIS A 79 17.26 6.40 -3.25
C HIS A 79 16.18 7.38 -3.73
N ASP A 80 15.89 7.45 -5.04
CA ASP A 80 14.88 8.34 -5.63
C ASP A 80 13.50 7.69 -5.78
N ILE A 81 13.39 6.37 -5.62
CA ILE A 81 12.13 5.66 -5.83
C ILE A 81 11.33 5.63 -4.52
N HIS A 82 10.37 6.53 -4.40
CA HIS A 82 9.50 6.63 -3.21
C HIS A 82 8.17 5.90 -3.34
N THR A 83 7.83 5.40 -4.54
CA THR A 83 6.59 4.66 -4.79
C THR A 83 6.84 3.46 -5.68
N ILE A 84 6.37 2.27 -5.28
CA ILE A 84 6.50 1.02 -6.04
C ILE A 84 5.14 0.34 -6.14
N TRP A 85 4.80 -0.20 -7.31
CA TRP A 85 3.73 -1.18 -7.46
C TRP A 85 4.35 -2.55 -7.79
N VAL A 86 4.10 -3.53 -6.95
CA VAL A 86 4.42 -4.93 -7.18
C VAL A 86 3.18 -5.59 -7.78
N ASN A 87 3.23 -5.88 -9.08
CA ASN A 87 2.15 -6.54 -9.78
C ASN A 87 2.11 -8.03 -9.41
N VAL A 88 0.95 -8.49 -8.96
CA VAL A 88 0.74 -9.88 -8.53
C VAL A 88 -0.39 -10.50 -9.34
N ASP A 89 -0.05 -11.49 -10.16
CA ASP A 89 -1.02 -12.30 -10.90
C ASP A 89 -1.55 -13.49 -10.06
N GLY A 90 -2.05 -13.17 -8.87
CA GLY A 90 -2.51 -14.13 -7.87
C GLY A 90 -3.96 -14.59 -8.08
N ILE A 91 -4.34 -15.70 -7.44
CA ILE A 91 -5.74 -16.14 -7.37
C ILE A 91 -6.26 -15.78 -5.97
N GLU A 92 -7.30 -14.96 -5.90
CA GLU A 92 -7.97 -14.68 -4.62
C GLU A 92 -8.85 -15.86 -4.21
N LYS A 93 -9.09 -16.03 -2.92
CA LYS A 93 -10.06 -17.01 -2.42
C LYS A 93 -10.80 -16.48 -1.22
N ARG A 94 -11.99 -17.05 -0.99
CA ARG A 94 -12.77 -16.78 0.20
C ARG A 94 -12.33 -17.68 1.35
N GLU A 95 -12.12 -17.09 2.52
CA GLU A 95 -11.93 -17.81 3.78
C GLU A 95 -12.89 -17.21 4.81
N GLY A 96 -13.90 -18.00 5.20
CA GLY A 96 -15.03 -17.52 5.98
C GLY A 96 -15.76 -16.37 5.28
N THR A 97 -15.83 -15.20 5.92
CA THR A 97 -16.50 -14.00 5.37
C THR A 97 -15.54 -13.02 4.71
N SER A 98 -14.23 -13.33 4.66
CA SER A 98 -13.20 -12.44 4.11
C SER A 98 -12.51 -13.05 2.89
N LEU A 99 -11.61 -12.27 2.30
CA LEU A 99 -10.81 -12.67 1.14
C LEU A 99 -9.34 -12.74 1.51
N VAL A 100 -8.64 -13.61 0.80
CA VAL A 100 -7.21 -13.87 0.94
C VAL A 100 -6.60 -14.01 -0.45
N ASN A 101 -5.36 -13.56 -0.60
CA ASN A 101 -4.54 -13.82 -1.77
C ASN A 101 -3.15 -14.24 -1.30
N ASP A 102 -2.88 -15.56 -1.35
CA ASP A 102 -1.64 -16.13 -0.84
C ASP A 102 -0.43 -15.68 -1.68
N ALA A 103 -0.60 -15.41 -2.99
CA ALA A 103 0.48 -14.88 -3.83
C ALA A 103 0.91 -13.46 -3.40
N GLU A 104 -0.03 -12.60 -3.00
CA GLU A 104 0.32 -11.31 -2.41
C GLU A 104 1.03 -11.46 -1.06
N ILE A 105 0.67 -12.47 -0.26
CA ILE A 105 1.34 -12.73 1.02
C ILE A 105 2.81 -13.11 0.80
N GLU A 106 3.09 -13.98 -0.18
CA GLU A 106 4.46 -14.33 -0.56
C GLU A 106 5.21 -13.11 -1.11
N ALA A 107 4.57 -12.29 -1.94
CA ALA A 107 5.17 -11.05 -2.44
C ALA A 107 5.54 -10.10 -1.31
N VAL A 108 4.65 -9.87 -0.33
CA VAL A 108 4.94 -9.06 0.86
C VAL A 108 6.10 -9.65 1.67
N GLN A 109 6.15 -10.98 1.84
CA GLN A 109 7.28 -11.61 2.53
C GLN A 109 8.60 -11.37 1.80
N ASN A 110 8.62 -11.50 0.48
CA ASN A 110 9.81 -11.26 -0.33
C ASN A 110 10.23 -9.79 -0.27
N ILE A 111 9.28 -8.84 -0.32
CA ILE A 111 9.57 -7.41 -0.14
C ILE A 111 10.23 -7.15 1.23
N ILE A 112 9.69 -7.72 2.32
CA ILE A 112 10.29 -7.55 3.66
C ILE A 112 11.71 -8.13 3.71
N LYS A 113 11.94 -9.29 3.09
CA LYS A 113 13.29 -9.88 2.99
C LYS A 113 14.22 -8.98 2.18
N LEU A 114 13.79 -8.51 1.01
CA LEU A 114 14.59 -7.61 0.15
C LEU A 114 14.95 -6.32 0.89
N LEU A 115 13.97 -5.66 1.54
CA LEU A 115 14.22 -4.45 2.32
C LEU A 115 15.22 -4.70 3.44
N LYS A 116 15.11 -5.82 4.16
CA LYS A 116 16.04 -6.16 5.25
C LYS A 116 17.49 -6.32 4.78
N HIS A 117 17.71 -6.78 3.54
CA HIS A 117 19.04 -6.97 2.95
C HIS A 117 19.46 -5.80 2.04
N ALA A 118 18.63 -4.76 1.92
CA ALA A 118 19.00 -3.57 1.18
C ALA A 118 20.14 -2.82 1.89
N GLU A 119 21.04 -2.24 1.11
CA GLU A 119 22.01 -1.29 1.61
C GLU A 119 21.28 -0.11 2.28
N GLY A 120 21.79 0.37 3.41
CA GLY A 120 21.16 1.45 4.19
C GLY A 120 20.05 1.01 5.15
N PHE A 121 19.65 -0.28 5.15
CA PHE A 121 18.57 -0.73 6.04
C PHE A 121 18.95 -0.69 7.53
N SER A 122 20.18 -1.09 7.88
CA SER A 122 20.63 -1.04 9.28
C SER A 122 20.74 0.40 9.75
N GLU A 123 21.35 1.25 8.93
CA GLU A 123 21.53 2.67 9.15
C GLU A 123 20.17 3.36 9.33
N PHE A 124 19.18 3.03 8.49
CA PHE A 124 17.81 3.51 8.63
C PHE A 124 17.18 3.10 9.97
N GLN A 125 17.38 1.85 10.41
CA GLN A 125 16.83 1.36 11.68
C GLN A 125 17.53 2.02 12.88
N ASP A 126 18.86 2.13 12.83
CA ASP A 126 19.70 2.66 13.89
C ASP A 126 19.58 4.17 14.02
N HIS A 127 19.28 4.87 12.93
CA HIS A 127 19.04 6.31 12.90
C HIS A 127 18.08 6.75 14.01
N TRP A 128 17.01 6.00 14.26
CA TRP A 128 15.99 6.40 15.23
C TRP A 128 16.41 6.21 16.70
N ASN A 129 17.60 5.66 16.98
CA ASN A 129 18.08 5.39 18.34
C ASN A 129 18.31 6.64 19.19
N TYR A 130 18.41 7.84 18.59
CA TYR A 130 18.46 9.09 19.36
C TYR A 130 17.12 9.44 20.05
N ILE A 131 16.00 8.86 19.61
CA ILE A 131 14.68 9.09 20.22
C ILE A 131 14.61 8.34 21.54
N LYS A 132 14.55 9.10 22.65
CA LYS A 132 14.48 8.54 24.01
C LYS A 132 13.15 7.85 24.33
N ASP A 133 12.05 8.30 23.72
CA ASP A 133 10.73 7.67 23.87
C ASP A 133 10.66 6.37 23.05
N ASP A 134 10.62 5.23 23.75
CA ASP A 134 10.65 3.91 23.12
C ASP A 134 9.47 3.69 22.17
N PHE A 135 8.29 4.18 22.52
CA PHE A 135 7.11 4.02 21.69
C PHE A 135 7.26 4.76 20.36
N LYS A 136 7.67 6.03 20.39
CA LYS A 136 7.93 6.83 19.20
C LYS A 136 9.08 6.26 18.37
N ARG A 137 10.18 5.84 19.03
CA ARG A 137 11.31 5.18 18.36
C ARG A 137 10.86 3.94 17.58
N TRP A 138 10.10 3.05 18.24
CA TRP A 138 9.58 1.86 17.58
C TRP A 138 8.63 2.17 16.44
N GLN A 139 7.81 3.23 16.54
CA GLN A 139 6.96 3.64 15.43
C GLN A 139 7.74 4.09 14.20
N GLU A 140 8.86 4.79 14.38
CA GLU A 140 9.69 5.23 13.25
C GLU A 140 10.48 4.06 12.62
N GLN A 141 10.86 3.05 13.43
CA GLN A 141 11.50 1.80 12.99
C GLN A 141 10.53 0.81 12.31
N GLU A 142 9.24 0.88 12.65
CA GLU A 142 8.21 -0.03 12.13
C GLU A 142 7.95 0.15 10.62
N ILE A 143 7.90 -0.96 9.89
CA ILE A 143 7.25 -1.01 8.57
C ILE A 143 5.76 -1.32 8.79
N GLY A 144 4.89 -0.47 8.25
CA GLY A 144 3.46 -0.72 8.28
C GLY A 144 3.02 -1.60 7.11
N VAL A 145 2.20 -2.61 7.39
CA VAL A 145 1.55 -3.43 6.36
C VAL A 145 0.04 -3.27 6.50
N ILE A 146 -0.59 -2.75 5.46
CA ILE A 146 -2.02 -2.45 5.41
C ILE A 146 -2.69 -3.43 4.45
N THR A 147 -3.85 -3.94 4.83
CA THR A 147 -4.71 -4.71 3.93
C THR A 147 -6.17 -4.33 4.14
N PHE A 148 -7.01 -4.55 3.13
CA PHE A 148 -8.45 -4.32 3.24
C PHE A 148 -9.20 -5.48 3.92
N TYR A 149 -8.57 -6.66 4.04
CA TYR A 149 -9.26 -7.90 4.42
C TYR A 149 -8.72 -8.50 5.72
N GLY A 150 -9.65 -8.99 6.56
CA GLY A 150 -9.35 -9.45 7.91
C GLY A 150 -8.55 -10.75 7.96
N GLU A 151 -8.88 -11.71 7.10
CA GLU A 151 -8.16 -12.98 7.01
C GLU A 151 -6.78 -12.80 6.37
N GLN A 152 -6.65 -11.96 5.33
CA GLN A 152 -5.34 -11.57 4.77
C GLN A 152 -4.41 -11.03 5.86
N LYS A 153 -4.91 -10.14 6.73
CA LYS A 153 -4.15 -9.59 7.86
C LYS A 153 -3.67 -10.70 8.81
N LYS A 154 -4.52 -11.67 9.15
CA LYS A 154 -4.14 -12.77 10.06
C LYS A 154 -3.03 -13.62 9.44
N LYS A 155 -3.14 -13.95 8.16
CA LYS A 155 -2.11 -14.72 7.46
C LYS A 155 -0.81 -13.96 7.27
N LEU A 156 -0.86 -12.67 6.93
CA LEU A 156 0.32 -11.80 6.90
C LEU A 156 1.04 -11.79 8.26
N LYS A 157 0.29 -11.69 9.37
CA LYS A 157 0.89 -11.79 10.71
C LYS A 157 1.59 -13.12 10.95
N ALA A 158 0.94 -14.23 10.61
CA ALA A 158 1.54 -15.55 10.77
C ALA A 158 2.79 -15.72 9.90
N LYS A 159 2.72 -15.37 8.61
CA LYS A 159 3.80 -15.54 7.63
C LYS A 159 5.02 -14.64 7.90
N LEU A 160 4.80 -13.44 8.43
CA LEU A 160 5.84 -12.44 8.66
C LEU A 160 6.40 -12.48 10.10
N THR A 161 5.88 -13.36 10.95
CA THR A 161 6.46 -13.61 12.28
C THR A 161 7.88 -14.17 12.12
N GLY A 162 8.83 -13.69 12.93
CA GLY A 162 10.22 -14.18 12.90
C GLY A 162 11.09 -13.63 11.75
N THR A 163 10.59 -12.69 10.95
CA THR A 163 11.42 -12.02 9.91
C THR A 163 12.57 -11.16 10.51
N GLY A 164 12.49 -10.82 11.80
CA GLY A 164 13.43 -9.94 12.47
C GLY A 164 13.25 -8.46 12.14
N VAL A 165 12.22 -8.12 11.37
CA VAL A 165 11.82 -6.74 11.08
C VAL A 165 10.64 -6.37 11.97
N ARG A 166 10.64 -5.16 12.52
CA ARG A 166 9.52 -4.66 13.32
C ARG A 166 8.36 -4.27 12.40
N LEU A 167 7.22 -4.93 12.53
CA LEU A 167 6.07 -4.76 11.64
C LEU A 167 4.81 -4.32 12.37
N LYS A 168 4.09 -3.37 11.79
CA LYS A 168 2.71 -3.03 12.18
C LYS A 168 1.74 -3.49 11.12
N ILE A 169 1.12 -4.65 11.32
CA ILE A 169 0.19 -5.26 10.36
C ILE A 169 -1.26 -5.03 10.81
N ASN A 170 -2.04 -4.27 10.03
CA ASN A 170 -3.43 -3.98 10.36
C ASN A 170 -4.34 -3.81 9.14
N SER A 171 -5.65 -3.75 9.39
CA SER A 171 -6.60 -3.36 8.35
C SER A 171 -6.55 -1.85 8.10
N VAL A 172 -6.97 -1.40 6.93
CA VAL A 172 -7.02 0.02 6.56
C VAL A 172 -7.75 0.89 7.61
N ASP A 173 -8.92 0.44 8.08
CA ASP A 173 -9.71 1.18 9.07
C ASP A 173 -8.98 1.31 10.42
N LYS A 174 -8.21 0.27 10.81
CA LYS A 174 -7.42 0.29 12.05
C LYS A 174 -6.08 1.03 11.92
N PHE A 175 -5.71 1.43 10.71
CA PHE A 175 -4.51 2.24 10.45
C PHE A 175 -4.86 3.73 10.30
N GLN A 176 -6.15 4.10 10.40
CA GLN A 176 -6.57 5.49 10.32
C GLN A 176 -5.94 6.32 11.45
N GLY A 177 -5.34 7.45 11.08
CA GLY A 177 -4.63 8.33 12.01
C GLY A 177 -3.20 7.90 12.35
N MET A 178 -2.78 6.71 11.90
CA MET A 178 -1.40 6.25 12.01
C MET A 178 -0.60 6.63 10.77
N GLU A 179 0.73 6.62 10.88
CA GLU A 179 1.68 6.84 9.78
C GLU A 179 2.96 6.04 10.03
N ARG A 180 3.68 5.62 8.98
CA ARG A 180 4.99 4.97 9.09
C ARG A 180 5.92 5.50 8.01
N ASN A 181 7.22 5.36 8.21
CA ASN A 181 8.20 5.72 7.19
C ASN A 181 8.02 4.88 5.92
N ILE A 182 7.84 3.57 6.10
CA ILE A 182 7.62 2.62 5.00
C ILE A 182 6.24 1.97 5.19
N ILE A 183 5.44 1.96 4.13
CA ILE A 183 4.13 1.30 4.10
C ILE A 183 4.06 0.34 2.92
N ILE A 184 3.57 -0.87 3.20
CA ILE A 184 3.20 -1.87 2.20
C ILE A 184 1.68 -2.04 2.23
N VAL A 185 1.01 -1.90 1.08
CA VAL A 185 -0.44 -2.10 0.95
C VAL A 185 -0.71 -3.37 0.15
N SER A 186 -1.36 -4.37 0.75
CA SER A 186 -1.87 -5.57 0.07
C SER A 186 -3.34 -5.36 -0.30
N ALA A 187 -3.59 -5.30 -1.61
CA ALA A 187 -4.90 -4.99 -2.18
C ALA A 187 -5.85 -6.20 -2.23
N VAL A 188 -5.28 -7.41 -2.23
CA VAL A 188 -5.90 -8.75 -2.22
C VAL A 188 -6.64 -9.11 -3.50
N ARG A 189 -7.42 -8.16 -4.04
CA ARG A 189 -8.33 -8.46 -5.13
C ARG A 189 -7.59 -8.78 -6.42
N SER A 190 -8.13 -9.73 -7.16
CA SER A 190 -7.58 -10.18 -8.44
C SER A 190 -8.70 -10.47 -9.44
N ASP A 191 -8.34 -10.55 -10.71
CA ASP A 191 -9.21 -10.98 -11.81
C ASP A 191 -9.53 -12.48 -11.77
N LYS A 192 -8.77 -13.26 -10.98
CA LYS A 192 -8.96 -14.69 -10.76
C LYS A 192 -9.37 -14.96 -9.32
N GLN A 193 -10.46 -15.72 -9.14
CA GLN A 193 -10.93 -16.20 -7.83
C GLN A 193 -11.11 -17.72 -7.81
N LEU A 194 -10.70 -18.36 -6.71
CA LEU A 194 -10.97 -19.75 -6.42
C LEU A 194 -12.34 -19.87 -5.74
N ILE A 195 -13.24 -20.63 -6.36
CA ILE A 195 -14.59 -20.89 -5.84
C ILE A 195 -14.66 -22.34 -5.38
N SER A 196 -15.04 -22.55 -4.12
CA SER A 196 -15.28 -23.88 -3.55
C SER A 196 -16.77 -24.17 -3.37
N LYS A 197 -17.14 -25.45 -3.24
CA LYS A 197 -18.53 -25.87 -2.94
C LYS A 197 -19.11 -25.19 -1.69
N ASN A 198 -18.28 -24.83 -0.71
CA ASN A 198 -18.72 -24.23 0.54
C ASN A 198 -19.06 -22.73 0.43
N ASP A 199 -18.62 -22.07 -0.65
CA ASP A 199 -18.87 -20.64 -0.87
C ASP A 199 -20.30 -20.35 -1.38
N TYR A 200 -21.07 -21.39 -1.74
CA TYR A 200 -22.36 -21.29 -2.43
C TYR A 200 -23.59 -20.97 -1.56
N ASN A 201 -23.43 -20.71 -0.27
CA ASN A 201 -24.57 -20.56 0.65
C ASN A 201 -25.22 -19.16 0.72
N SER A 202 -25.03 -18.29 -0.27
CA SER A 202 -25.71 -16.98 -0.29
C SER A 202 -26.13 -16.52 -1.68
N LYS A 203 -27.46 -16.47 -1.89
CA LYS A 203 -28.21 -15.81 -2.96
C LYS A 203 -27.39 -14.89 -3.88
N LYS A 204 -27.11 -15.37 -5.09
CA LYS A 204 -26.87 -14.68 -6.38
C LYS A 204 -25.65 -15.29 -7.04
N GLU A 205 -25.92 -16.23 -7.94
CA GLU A 205 -25.28 -16.41 -9.24
C GLU A 205 -25.50 -17.86 -9.65
N LYS A 206 -26.26 -18.04 -10.73
CA LYS A 206 -26.30 -19.32 -11.44
C LYS A 206 -24.96 -19.49 -12.17
N LEU A 207 -23.87 -19.67 -11.44
CA LEU A 207 -22.74 -20.41 -12.02
C LEU A 207 -23.24 -21.83 -12.28
N ASN A 208 -22.79 -22.47 -13.35
CA ASN A 208 -23.19 -23.84 -13.67
C ASN A 208 -22.66 -24.81 -12.60
N ILE A 209 -23.44 -24.98 -11.52
CA ILE A 209 -23.20 -25.89 -10.39
C ILE A 209 -22.91 -27.32 -10.88
N SER A 210 -23.42 -27.70 -12.07
CA SER A 210 -23.11 -28.97 -12.72
C SER A 210 -21.61 -29.16 -12.98
N MET A 211 -20.89 -28.12 -13.43
CA MET A 211 -19.45 -28.22 -13.74
C MET A 211 -18.57 -28.39 -12.48
N LEU A 212 -19.00 -27.83 -11.34
CA LEU A 212 -18.30 -27.94 -10.05
C LEU A 212 -18.44 -29.33 -9.40
N GLN A 213 -19.49 -30.07 -9.75
CA GLN A 213 -19.68 -31.44 -9.26
C GLN A 213 -18.72 -32.42 -9.95
N ASP A 214 -18.43 -32.21 -11.23
CA ASP A 214 -17.59 -33.10 -12.04
C ASP A 214 -16.07 -32.88 -11.86
N LEU A 215 -15.65 -31.69 -11.41
CA LEU A 215 -14.23 -31.28 -11.33
C LEU A 215 -13.58 -31.38 -9.93
N GLY A 216 -14.21 -32.03 -8.95
CA GLY A 216 -13.55 -32.35 -7.68
C GLY A 216 -13.50 -31.24 -6.61
N GLY A 217 -14.29 -30.16 -6.75
CA GLY A 217 -14.69 -29.32 -5.61
C GLY A 217 -14.16 -27.88 -5.55
N GLU A 218 -13.16 -27.51 -6.37
CA GLU A 218 -12.65 -26.14 -6.50
C GLU A 218 -12.46 -25.78 -7.98
N VAL A 219 -12.86 -24.57 -8.37
CA VAL A 219 -12.69 -24.07 -9.75
C VAL A 219 -12.20 -22.63 -9.71
N VAL A 220 -11.30 -22.29 -10.64
CA VAL A 220 -10.86 -20.91 -10.84
C VAL A 220 -11.83 -20.23 -11.80
N ALA A 221 -12.41 -19.12 -11.36
CA ALA A 221 -13.32 -18.30 -12.15
C ALA A 221 -12.81 -16.87 -12.27
N THR A 222 -13.31 -16.15 -13.27
CA THR A 222 -13.06 -14.72 -13.40
C THR A 222 -13.80 -13.94 -12.32
N ASN A 223 -13.17 -12.90 -11.78
CA ASN A 223 -13.76 -11.93 -10.86
C ASN A 223 -13.76 -10.56 -11.52
N ASN A 224 -14.87 -9.84 -11.38
CA ASN A 224 -15.04 -8.46 -11.88
C ASN A 224 -15.43 -7.48 -10.76
N GLU A 225 -15.33 -7.91 -9.50
CA GLU A 225 -15.70 -7.11 -8.34
C GLU A 225 -14.48 -6.72 -7.50
N ILE A 226 -14.39 -5.46 -7.10
CA ILE A 226 -13.31 -4.96 -6.25
C ILE A 226 -13.71 -4.91 -4.75
N GLY A 227 -14.99 -5.11 -4.43
CA GLY A 227 -15.51 -5.23 -3.06
C GLY A 227 -15.13 -4.06 -2.15
N PHE A 228 -14.55 -4.33 -0.99
CA PHE A 228 -14.18 -3.30 -0.01
C PHE A 228 -13.13 -2.29 -0.50
N ALA A 229 -12.41 -2.63 -1.57
CA ALA A 229 -11.45 -1.76 -2.23
C ALA A 229 -12.13 -0.76 -3.19
N LYS A 230 -13.47 -0.75 -3.31
CA LYS A 230 -14.23 0.23 -4.11
C LYS A 230 -14.29 1.63 -3.49
N LEU A 231 -14.11 1.76 -2.17
CA LEU A 231 -14.29 3.03 -1.47
C LEU A 231 -13.05 3.94 -1.62
N PRO A 232 -13.14 5.09 -2.31
CA PRO A 232 -12.01 5.98 -2.54
C PRO A 232 -11.36 6.47 -1.24
N GLN A 233 -12.16 6.64 -0.18
CA GLN A 233 -11.68 7.09 1.13
C GLN A 233 -10.74 6.05 1.75
N ARG A 234 -11.02 4.75 1.58
CA ARG A 234 -10.15 3.70 2.10
C ARG A 234 -8.86 3.59 1.31
N LEU A 235 -8.93 3.73 -0.01
CA LEU A 235 -7.73 3.78 -0.84
C LEU A 235 -6.85 4.96 -0.47
N ASN A 236 -7.43 6.17 -0.38
CA ASN A 236 -6.73 7.36 0.10
C ASN A 236 -6.10 7.11 1.48
N VAL A 237 -6.87 6.55 2.43
CA VAL A 237 -6.33 6.21 3.76
C VAL A 237 -5.15 5.26 3.64
N ALA A 238 -5.21 4.19 2.84
CA ALA A 238 -4.11 3.22 2.74
C ALA A 238 -2.83 3.85 2.12
N LEU A 239 -2.97 4.60 1.03
CA LEU A 239 -1.83 5.18 0.31
C LEU A 239 -1.18 6.35 1.06
N SER A 240 -1.95 7.10 1.87
CA SER A 240 -1.49 8.30 2.59
C SER A 240 -0.79 8.07 3.93
N ARG A 241 -0.51 6.81 4.30
CA ARG A 241 0.17 6.48 5.58
C ARG A 241 1.69 6.51 5.47
N ALA A 242 2.24 6.55 4.26
CA ALA A 242 3.67 6.48 4.01
C ALA A 242 4.31 7.87 4.12
N LYS A 243 5.39 8.01 4.90
CA LYS A 243 6.21 9.24 4.89
C LYS A 243 7.26 9.18 3.79
N ARG A 244 7.99 8.07 3.68
CA ARG A 244 9.20 7.93 2.85
C ARG A 244 9.03 6.94 1.70
N LEU A 245 8.47 5.77 1.93
CA LEU A 245 8.33 4.75 0.87
C LEU A 245 6.95 4.10 0.91
N LEU A 246 6.27 4.12 -0.23
CA LEU A 246 4.99 3.46 -0.45
C LEU A 246 5.18 2.29 -1.41
N ILE A 247 4.84 1.08 -0.99
CA ILE A 247 4.83 -0.10 -1.84
C ILE A 247 3.41 -0.64 -1.89
N VAL A 248 2.83 -0.77 -3.08
CA VAL A 248 1.51 -1.37 -3.28
C VAL A 248 1.70 -2.74 -3.90
N VAL A 249 0.97 -3.74 -3.40
CA VAL A 249 1.00 -5.13 -3.85
C VAL A 249 -0.40 -5.50 -4.31
N GLY A 250 -0.56 -5.83 -5.59
CA GLY A 250 -1.86 -6.20 -6.14
C GLY A 250 -1.85 -6.38 -7.67
N ASN A 251 -2.93 -6.93 -8.20
CA ASN A 251 -3.09 -7.17 -9.64
C ASN A 251 -3.35 -5.85 -10.39
N LYS A 252 -2.32 -5.28 -11.01
CA LYS A 252 -2.34 -3.98 -11.69
C LYS A 252 -3.48 -3.90 -12.71
N THR A 253 -3.51 -4.84 -13.66
CA THR A 253 -4.50 -4.89 -14.75
C THR A 253 -5.92 -4.96 -14.20
N PHE A 254 -6.14 -5.77 -13.16
CA PHE A 254 -7.43 -5.85 -12.50
C PHE A 254 -7.86 -4.52 -11.88
N PHE A 255 -6.97 -3.80 -11.20
CA PHE A 255 -7.32 -2.55 -10.53
C PHE A 255 -7.50 -1.36 -11.49
N GLU A 256 -6.78 -1.32 -12.61
CA GLU A 256 -6.82 -0.22 -13.59
C GLU A 256 -8.21 0.01 -14.20
N GLN A 257 -9.03 -1.04 -14.31
CA GLN A 257 -10.34 -0.96 -14.98
C GLN A 257 -11.45 -0.33 -14.12
N PHE A 258 -11.23 -0.11 -12.82
CA PHE A 258 -12.29 0.34 -11.91
C PHE A 258 -12.41 1.86 -11.83
N THR A 259 -13.65 2.33 -11.90
CA THR A 259 -14.04 3.72 -11.64
C THR A 259 -14.87 3.84 -10.37
N ASP A 260 -14.91 5.05 -9.80
CA ASP A 260 -15.87 5.39 -8.76
C ASP A 260 -17.29 5.58 -9.33
N ASN A 261 -18.24 5.93 -8.45
CA ASN A 261 -19.65 6.13 -8.84
C ASN A 261 -19.87 7.34 -9.77
N LYS A 262 -18.86 8.21 -9.93
CA LYS A 262 -18.88 9.38 -10.83
C LYS A 262 -18.13 9.10 -12.14
N GLY A 263 -17.68 7.86 -12.36
CA GLY A 263 -16.93 7.46 -13.56
C GLY A 263 -15.46 7.90 -13.53
N LYS A 264 -14.95 8.41 -12.41
CA LYS A 264 -13.54 8.79 -12.28
C LYS A 264 -12.69 7.54 -12.03
N PRO A 265 -11.52 7.40 -12.69
CA PRO A 265 -10.63 6.27 -12.42
C PRO A 265 -10.23 6.21 -10.95
N LEU A 266 -10.43 5.05 -10.33
CA LEU A 266 -10.22 4.88 -8.89
C LEU A 266 -8.76 4.55 -8.55
N TYR A 267 -8.15 3.64 -9.31
CA TYR A 267 -6.77 3.20 -9.12
C TYR A 267 -5.86 3.61 -10.27
N LYS A 268 -6.38 3.68 -11.50
CA LYS A 268 -5.59 3.93 -12.71
C LYS A 268 -4.68 5.15 -12.57
N ASN A 269 -5.19 6.29 -12.11
CA ASN A 269 -4.38 7.49 -11.96
C ASN A 269 -3.23 7.32 -10.95
N ALA A 270 -3.45 6.56 -9.87
CA ALA A 270 -2.38 6.26 -8.91
C ALA A 270 -1.32 5.38 -9.56
N ILE A 271 -1.75 4.35 -10.28
CA ILE A 271 -0.86 3.43 -11.00
C ILE A 271 -0.04 4.17 -12.06
N ASP A 272 -0.67 5.02 -12.87
CA ASP A 272 0.00 5.83 -13.90
C ASP A 272 1.07 6.76 -13.29
N VAL A 273 0.79 7.34 -12.12
CA VAL A 273 1.79 8.17 -11.41
C VAL A 273 2.95 7.31 -10.91
N ILE A 274 2.68 6.15 -10.33
CA ILE A 274 3.73 5.22 -9.86
C ILE A 274 4.57 4.72 -11.03
N GLU A 275 3.96 4.43 -12.18
CA GLU A 275 4.67 3.99 -13.39
C GLU A 275 5.59 5.08 -13.95
N ARG A 276 5.14 6.34 -13.92
CA ARG A 276 5.91 7.49 -14.44
C ARG A 276 7.03 7.95 -13.51
N LYS A 277 6.81 7.94 -12.20
CA LYS A 277 7.73 8.55 -11.21
C LYS A 277 8.41 7.55 -10.29
N GLY A 278 7.81 6.38 -10.11
CA GLY A 278 8.26 5.34 -9.21
C GLY A 278 8.73 4.13 -10.00
N LYS A 279 8.17 2.97 -9.63
CA LYS A 279 8.50 1.72 -10.31
C LYS A 279 7.35 0.73 -10.30
N ILE A 280 7.16 0.04 -11.42
CA ILE A 280 6.36 -1.19 -11.51
C ILE A 280 7.32 -2.38 -11.57
N ILE A 281 7.04 -3.43 -10.80
CA ILE A 281 7.81 -4.68 -10.82
C ILE A 281 6.87 -5.87 -10.72
N GLU A 282 7.17 -6.95 -11.45
CA GLU A 282 6.39 -8.18 -11.37
C GLU A 282 6.81 -8.99 -10.13
N ALA A 283 5.85 -9.57 -9.41
CA ALA A 283 6.13 -10.29 -8.17
C ALA A 283 7.09 -11.49 -8.36
N ASN A 284 7.09 -12.12 -9.53
CA ASN A 284 8.01 -13.20 -9.88
C ASN A 284 9.46 -12.73 -10.02
N GLN A 285 9.71 -11.43 -10.23
CA GLN A 285 11.06 -10.87 -10.28
C GLN A 285 11.62 -10.70 -8.86
N LEU A 286 10.79 -10.59 -7.83
CA LEU A 286 11.26 -10.39 -6.45
C LEU A 286 12.15 -11.55 -5.96
N SER A 287 11.82 -12.79 -6.32
CA SER A 287 12.62 -13.96 -5.94
C SER A 287 13.98 -14.00 -6.63
N THR A 288 14.11 -13.36 -7.79
CA THR A 288 15.40 -13.25 -8.51
C THR A 288 16.34 -12.19 -7.92
N LEU A 289 15.83 -11.36 -7.01
CA LEU A 289 16.55 -10.27 -6.35
C LEU A 289 16.95 -10.60 -4.90
N LEU A 290 16.49 -11.75 -4.37
CA LEU A 290 16.83 -12.29 -3.06
C LEU A 290 18.16 -13.05 -3.11
#